data_AF-A0A5K3FY50-F1
#
_entry.id   AF-A0A5K3FY50-F1
#
_cell.length_a   1.000
_cell.length_b   1.000
_cell.length_c   1.000
_cell.angle_alpha   90.00
_cell.angle_beta   90.00
_cell.angle_gamma   90.00
#
_symmetry.space_group_name_H-M   'P 1'
#
loop_
_entity.id
_entity.type
_entity.pdbx_description
1 polymer ?
#
loop_
_entity_poly.entity_id
_entity_poly.type
_entity_poly.pdbx_seq_one_letter_code
_entity_poly.pdbx_strand_id
1 'polypeptide(L)'
;MSEEDGQDRTTWISPVTVSDDSKTTKRVPSRPGRGEVFARIIGVRKAVTNYETYIGYEIETVANRDDYPSDVCVVERRYREFDWLHKRFQRAYAVLFVP
;
A
#
# COMPACT_ATOMS: atom_id res chain seq x y z
N MET A 1 19.96 18.74 59.71
CA MET A 1 18.90 18.50 58.70
C MET A 1 18.39 19.91 58.35
N SER A 2 19.15 20.80 57.70
CA SER A 2 19.92 20.70 56.43
C SER A 2 19.04 20.20 55.30
N GLU A 3 18.87 20.83 54.13
CA GLU A 3 19.29 22.08 53.45
C GLU A 3 18.33 22.13 52.23
N GLU A 4 17.64 23.23 51.96
CA GLU A 4 17.92 24.25 50.91
C GLU A 4 17.85 23.79 49.43
N ASP A 5 17.01 24.54 48.71
CA ASP A 5 17.15 25.07 47.35
C ASP A 5 17.25 24.19 46.10
N GLY A 6 16.72 24.73 45.00
CA GLY A 6 17.22 24.36 43.67
C GLY A 6 16.24 24.38 42.51
N GLN A 7 15.76 25.57 42.19
CA GLN A 7 15.35 26.09 40.89
C GLN A 7 15.77 25.33 39.59
N ASP A 8 14.84 25.33 38.63
CA ASP A 8 14.98 25.24 37.17
C ASP A 8 15.73 24.06 36.55
N ARG A 9 15.02 23.31 35.68
CA ARG A 9 15.39 23.17 34.25
C ARG A 9 14.33 22.41 33.47
N THR A 10 13.54 23.20 32.75
CA THR A 10 12.89 22.81 31.49
C THR A 10 13.89 22.08 30.59
N THR A 11 13.63 20.83 30.26
CA THR A 11 14.08 20.25 29.00
C THR A 11 12.99 19.31 28.53
N TRP A 12 12.01 19.87 27.81
CA TRP A 12 11.20 19.08 26.90
C TRP A 12 12.18 18.46 25.91
N ILE A 13 12.48 17.17 26.07
CA ILE A 13 13.20 16.42 25.06
C ILE A 13 12.22 16.30 23.90
N SER A 14 12.35 17.20 22.94
CA SER A 14 11.68 17.11 21.65
C SER A 14 11.89 15.70 21.10
N PRO A 15 10.87 15.05 20.52
CA PRO A 15 11.12 13.85 19.75
C PRO A 15 12.10 14.24 18.64
N VAL A 16 13.28 13.60 18.65
CA VAL A 16 14.23 13.68 17.55
C VAL A 16 13.46 13.32 16.30
N THR A 17 13.24 14.32 15.46
CA THR A 17 12.83 14.13 14.08
C THR A 17 13.98 13.40 13.41
N VAL A 18 13.90 12.07 13.38
CA VAL A 18 14.63 11.31 12.38
C VAL A 18 13.94 11.66 11.07
N SER A 19 14.45 12.71 10.43
CA SER A 19 14.21 13.00 9.02
C SER A 19 14.84 11.86 8.23
N ASP A 20 14.12 10.75 8.12
CA ASP A 20 14.39 9.80 7.05
C ASP A 20 13.77 10.38 5.79
N ASP A 21 14.59 11.17 5.10
CA ASP A 21 14.25 11.87 3.87
C ASP A 21 14.20 10.86 2.71
N SER A 22 13.12 10.08 2.70
CA SER A 22 12.59 9.46 1.49
C SER A 22 11.13 9.81 1.40
N LYS A 23 10.85 11.12 1.31
CA LYS A 23 9.55 11.65 0.88
C LYS A 23 9.36 11.27 -0.59
N THR A 24 9.06 9.99 -0.82
CA THR A 24 8.40 9.52 -2.02
C THR A 24 7.11 10.30 -2.04
N THR A 25 7.10 11.36 -2.84
CA THR A 25 5.95 12.20 -3.04
C THR A 25 4.89 11.25 -3.54
N LYS A 26 3.96 10.82 -2.66
CA LYS A 26 2.78 10.06 -3.06
C LYS A 26 2.02 11.00 -3.98
N ARG A 27 2.38 11.00 -5.26
CA ARG A 27 1.65 11.70 -6.31
C ARG A 27 0.26 11.10 -6.22
N VAL A 28 -0.67 11.89 -5.67
CA VAL A 28 -2.09 11.62 -5.77
C VAL A 28 -2.31 11.38 -7.27
N PRO A 29 -2.73 10.18 -7.68
CA PRO A 29 -2.89 9.90 -9.09
C PRO A 29 -3.94 10.90 -9.58
N SER A 30 -3.60 11.65 -10.64
CA SER A 30 -4.60 12.41 -11.37
C SER A 30 -5.74 11.45 -11.69
N ARG A 31 -6.97 11.83 -11.34
CA ARG A 31 -8.16 11.00 -11.58
C ARG A 31 -8.12 10.51 -13.04
N PRO A 32 -8.32 9.21 -13.30
CA PRO A 32 -8.33 8.68 -14.65
C PRO A 32 -9.26 9.48 -15.56
N GLY A 33 -8.91 9.58 -16.84
CA GLY A 33 -9.85 10.01 -17.87
C GLY A 33 -11.09 9.14 -17.87
N ARG A 34 -12.21 9.65 -18.40
CA ARG A 34 -13.46 8.89 -18.46
C ARG A 34 -13.25 7.59 -19.25
N GLY A 35 -13.59 6.45 -18.63
CA GLY A 35 -13.40 5.11 -19.19
C GLY A 35 -12.04 4.47 -18.91
N GLU A 36 -11.11 5.19 -18.28
CA GLU A 36 -9.77 4.68 -17.97
C GLU A 36 -9.73 3.96 -16.63
N VAL A 37 -8.81 3.01 -16.54
CA VAL A 37 -8.49 2.26 -15.33
C VAL A 37 -6.99 2.24 -15.15
N PHE A 38 -6.53 2.60 -13.96
CA PHE A 38 -5.13 2.49 -13.54
C PHE A 38 -5.02 1.49 -12.41
N ALA A 39 -4.04 0.61 -12.50
CA ALA A 39 -3.68 -0.30 -11.42
C ALA A 39 -2.18 -0.18 -11.14
N ARG A 40 -1.81 -0.16 -9.85
CA ARG A 40 -0.41 -0.11 -9.43
C ARG A 40 -0.21 -0.82 -8.10
N ILE A 41 0.98 -1.38 -7.94
CA ILE A 41 1.44 -1.87 -6.64
C ILE A 41 1.95 -0.67 -5.87
N ILE A 42 1.30 -0.34 -4.76
CA ILE A 42 1.63 0.81 -3.91
C ILE A 42 2.44 0.43 -2.67
N GLY A 43 2.51 -0.86 -2.36
CA GLY A 43 3.20 -1.39 -1.19
C GLY A 43 3.57 -2.85 -1.34
N VAL A 44 4.64 -3.24 -0.64
CA VAL A 44 5.08 -4.64 -0.53
C VAL A 44 5.29 -4.93 0.95
N ARG A 45 4.66 -5.98 1.46
CA ARG A 45 4.82 -6.41 2.85
C ARG A 45 5.20 -7.88 2.95
N LYS A 46 6.09 -8.19 3.88
CA LYS A 46 6.36 -9.58 4.28
C LYS A 46 5.34 -9.98 5.34
N ALA A 47 4.52 -10.97 5.04
CA ALA A 47 3.58 -11.56 5.99
C ALA A 47 4.18 -12.87 6.54
N VAL A 48 4.24 -12.98 7.86
CA VAL A 48 4.64 -14.20 8.57
C VAL A 48 3.43 -14.71 9.32
N THR A 49 2.96 -15.89 8.95
CA THR A 49 1.89 -16.60 9.65
C THR A 49 2.48 -17.83 10.33
N ASN A 50 1.69 -18.50 11.18
CA ASN A 50 2.13 -19.72 11.85
C ASN A 50 2.47 -20.88 10.89
N TYR A 51 1.98 -20.83 9.65
CA TYR A 51 2.07 -21.95 8.69
C TYR A 51 2.87 -21.61 7.44
N GLU A 52 2.97 -20.33 7.09
CA GLU A 52 3.63 -19.89 5.86
C GLU A 52 4.15 -18.46 6.03
N THR A 53 5.28 -18.18 5.39
CA THR A 53 5.78 -16.82 5.16
C THR A 53 5.61 -16.49 3.68
N TYR A 54 5.00 -15.35 3.36
CA TYR A 54 4.78 -14.92 1.98
C TYR A 54 4.95 -13.40 1.83
N ILE A 55 5.09 -12.96 0.58
CA ILE A 55 5.08 -11.54 0.22
C ILE A 55 3.66 -11.16 -0.25
N GLY A 56 3.09 -10.15 0.39
CA GLY A 56 1.84 -9.50 0.01
C GLY A 56 2.12 -8.20 -0.74
N TYR A 57 1.32 -7.96 -1.77
CA TYR A 57 1.37 -6.75 -2.59
C TYR A 57 0.09 -5.96 -2.35
N GLU A 58 0.26 -4.72 -1.92
CA GLU A 58 -0.84 -3.77 -1.82
C GLU A 58 -1.07 -3.15 -3.20
N ILE A 59 -2.25 -3.41 -3.76
CA ILE A 59 -2.62 -3.05 -5.13
C ILE A 59 -3.71 -2.00 -5.03
N GLU A 60 -3.45 -0.84 -5.59
CA GLU A 60 -4.43 0.21 -5.76
C GLU A 60 -4.94 0.19 -7.19
N THR A 61 -6.26 0.16 -7.34
CA THR A 61 -6.97 0.33 -8.60
C THR A 61 -7.77 1.61 -8.53
N VAL A 62 -7.56 2.51 -9.48
CA VAL A 62 -8.35 3.73 -9.66
C VAL A 62 -9.06 3.63 -11.00
N ALA A 63 -10.39 3.65 -10.99
CA ALA A 63 -11.22 3.50 -12.17
C ALA A 63 -12.16 4.70 -12.31
N ASN A 64 -12.39 5.14 -13.55
CA ASN A 64 -13.44 6.09 -13.88
C ASN A 64 -14.38 5.44 -14.91
N ARG A 65 -14.95 4.29 -14.53
CA ARG A 65 -15.76 3.42 -15.39
C ARG A 65 -16.91 2.80 -14.58
N ASP A 66 -18.12 2.83 -15.13
CA ASP A 66 -19.36 2.50 -14.41
C ASP A 66 -19.50 1.00 -14.06
N ASP A 67 -18.70 0.13 -14.68
CA ASP A 67 -18.66 -1.30 -14.41
C ASP A 67 -17.72 -1.68 -13.25
N TYR A 68 -16.95 -0.72 -12.72
CA TYR A 68 -16.22 -0.88 -11.47
C TYR A 68 -17.12 -0.50 -10.29
N PRO A 69 -17.08 -1.27 -9.19
CA PRO A 69 -17.94 -1.01 -8.03
C PRO A 69 -17.55 0.24 -7.24
N SER A 70 -16.34 0.78 -7.45
CA SER A 70 -15.81 1.95 -6.74
C SER A 70 -14.76 2.65 -7.61
N ASP A 71 -14.66 3.99 -7.47
CA ASP A 71 -13.64 4.82 -8.12
C ASP A 71 -12.22 4.44 -7.67
N VAL A 72 -12.07 4.03 -6.40
CA VAL A 72 -10.79 3.58 -5.83
C VAL A 72 -11.00 2.30 -5.04
N CYS A 73 -10.13 1.32 -5.26
CA CYS A 73 -10.09 0.07 -4.52
C CYS A 73 -8.65 -0.28 -4.17
N VAL A 74 -8.40 -0.52 -2.88
CA VAL A 74 -7.11 -0.99 -2.37
C VAL A 74 -7.30 -2.38 -1.79
N VAL A 75 -6.52 -3.34 -2.29
CA VAL A 75 -6.55 -4.72 -1.83
C VAL A 75 -5.14 -5.22 -1.62
N GLU A 76 -5.00 -6.23 -0.77
CA GLU A 76 -3.76 -6.97 -0.69
C GLU A 76 -3.91 -8.37 -1.27
N ARG A 77 -2.95 -8.75 -2.12
CA ARG A 77 -2.88 -10.09 -2.69
C ARG A 77 -1.45 -10.62 -2.67
N ARG A 78 -1.32 -11.94 -2.57
CA ARG A 78 -0.05 -12.67 -2.72
C ARG A 78 0.11 -13.19 -4.14
N TYR A 79 1.34 -13.51 -4.55
CA TYR A 79 1.63 -13.97 -5.91
C TYR A 79 0.74 -15.14 -6.38
N ARG A 80 0.50 -16.14 -5.53
CA ARG A 80 -0.37 -17.29 -5.85
C ARG A 80 -1.80 -16.92 -6.25
N GLU A 81 -2.32 -15.79 -5.78
CA GLU A 81 -3.65 -15.33 -6.18
C GLU A 81 -3.67 -14.79 -7.61
N PHE A 82 -2.54 -14.22 -8.07
CA PHE A 82 -2.37 -13.85 -9.47
C PHE A 82 -2.24 -15.07 -10.37
N ASP A 83 -1.54 -16.13 -9.94
CA ASP A 83 -1.49 -17.41 -10.68
C ASP A 83 -2.90 -18.00 -10.87
N TRP A 84 -3.72 -17.93 -9.81
CA TRP A 84 -5.11 -18.36 -9.87
C TRP A 84 -5.94 -17.49 -10.82
N LEU A 85 -5.77 -16.16 -10.76
CA LEU A 85 -6.47 -15.22 -11.62
C LEU A 85 -6.09 -15.40 -13.10
N HIS A 86 -4.81 -15.59 -13.37
CA HIS A 86 -4.26 -15.85 -14.71
C HIS A 86 -4.89 -17.09 -15.34
N LYS A 87 -4.88 -18.22 -14.62
CA LYS A 87 -5.53 -19.46 -15.07
C LYS A 87 -7.03 -19.29 -15.27
N ARG A 88 -7.68 -18.49 -14.42
CA ARG A 88 -9.11 -18.18 -14.56
C ARG A 88 -9.39 -17.39 -15.83
N PHE A 89 -8.58 -16.40 -16.15
CA PHE A 89 -8.70 -15.62 -17.39
C PHE A 89 -8.38 -16.44 -18.64
N GLN A 90 -7.35 -17.28 -18.61
CA GLN A 90 -7.06 -18.19 -19.74
C GLN A 90 -8.24 -19.08 -20.09
N ARG A 91 -8.97 -19.58 -19.08
CA ARG A 91 -10.17 -20.40 -19.28
C ARG A 91 -11.36 -19.60 -19.79
N ALA A 92 -11.55 -18.38 -19.30
CA ALA A 92 -12.65 -17.52 -19.70
C ALA A 92 -12.46 -16.95 -21.12
N TYR A 93 -11.22 -16.67 -21.51
CA TYR A 93 -10.86 -16.04 -22.77
C TYR A 93 -9.93 -16.93 -23.58
N ALA A 94 -10.42 -18.09 -24.00
CA ALA A 94 -9.63 -19.16 -24.63
C ALA A 94 -8.84 -18.75 -25.90
N VAL A 95 -9.24 -17.66 -26.56
CA VAL A 95 -8.62 -17.15 -27.79
C VAL A 95 -7.78 -15.89 -27.58
N LEU A 96 -7.80 -15.30 -26.38
CA LEU A 96 -7.03 -14.11 -26.06
C LEU A 96 -5.77 -14.49 -25.29
N PHE A 97 -4.66 -13.83 -25.62
CA PHE A 97 -3.45 -13.94 -24.82
C PHE A 97 -3.67 -13.28 -23.45
N VAL A 98 -3.29 -14.00 -22.38
CA VAL A 98 -3.32 -13.50 -21.00
C VAL A 98 -1.88 -13.29 -20.54
N PRO A 99 -1.46 -12.03 -20.30
CA PRO A 99 -0.12 -11.68 -19.81
C PRO A 99 0.19 -12.27 -18.43
#